data_AF-A0A954LC77-F1
#
_entry.id   AF-A0A954LC77-F1
#
_cell.length_a   1.000
_cell.length_b   1.000
_cell.length_c   1.000
_cell.angle_alpha   90.00
_cell.angle_beta   90.00
_cell.angle_gamma   90.00
#
_symmetry.space_group_name_H-M   'P 1'
#
loop_
_entity.id
_entity.type
_entity.pdbx_description
1 polymer ?
#
loop_
_entity_poly.entity_id
_entity_poly.type
_entity_poly.pdbx_seq_one_letter_code
_entity_poly.pdbx_strand_id
1 'polypeptide(L)'
;MLFAVYLVFEFSTLWFREFPPGFHYSGYAHEGAAWLTAALALATLLLSMIFRTEILRDPRLPALRKLGLVWSSLNLVLALAVFNRLFIYIRFNGMTEMRIVGLLGISCVVVGFLMVVSRFMRNRSFAWLISRQLWTASFGCYLLAVIPWEVAIQRYNVAQVIRGNHAPSVQISEHSISQYALPELLPLLQSDDQTIRLGIAAILDERAPVPAVGVEPVEEDGHRTVPSHWTRRQLGNDRANTILTENQSRFRIFSDNVHRAGKRQAFRTYAMQWW
;
A
#
# COMPACT_ATOMS: atom_id res chain seq x y z
N MET A 1 -24.50 20.97 3.83
CA MET A 1 -24.25 21.14 5.28
C MET A 1 -23.78 19.86 5.94
N LEU A 2 -24.47 18.73 5.79
CA LEU A 2 -24.07 17.43 6.37
C LEU A 2 -22.61 17.02 6.08
N PHE A 3 -22.16 17.16 4.83
CA PHE A 3 -20.77 16.90 4.44
C PHE A 3 -19.74 17.80 5.14
N ALA A 4 -20.07 19.08 5.35
CA ALA A 4 -19.19 20.02 6.04
C ALA A 4 -19.10 19.70 7.55
N VAL A 5 -20.22 19.30 8.17
CA VAL A 5 -20.24 18.84 9.57
C VAL A 5 -19.43 17.55 9.73
N TYR A 6 -19.55 16.61 8.79
CA TYR A 6 -18.72 15.40 8.76
C TYR A 6 -17.23 15.74 8.65
N LEU A 7 -16.85 16.64 7.74
CA LEU A 7 -15.47 17.09 7.57
C LEU A 7 -14.90 17.75 8.82
N VAL A 8 -15.68 18.61 9.49
CA VAL A 8 -15.27 19.23 10.76
C VAL A 8 -15.10 18.19 11.86
N PHE A 9 -16.01 17.21 11.95
CA PHE A 9 -15.88 16.10 12.90
C PHE A 9 -14.63 15.26 12.61
N GLU A 10 -14.41 14.87 11.35
CA GLU A 10 -13.27 14.05 10.92
C GLU A 10 -11.94 14.79 11.17
N PHE A 11 -11.86 16.06 10.79
CA PHE A 11 -10.68 16.90 11.04
C PHE A 11 -10.42 17.10 12.53
N SER A 12 -11.46 17.41 13.33
CA SER A 12 -11.33 17.58 14.78
C SER A 12 -10.88 16.28 15.48
N THR A 13 -11.41 15.14 15.06
CA THR A 13 -11.17 13.86 15.74
C THR A 13 -9.93 13.11 15.27
N LEU A 14 -9.43 13.34 14.06
CA LEU A 14 -8.26 12.63 13.52
C LEU A 14 -7.01 13.50 13.41
N TRP A 15 -7.15 14.82 13.36
CA TRP A 15 -6.01 15.73 13.23
C TRP A 15 -5.40 16.10 14.59
N PHE A 16 -6.20 16.17 15.65
CA PHE A 16 -5.78 16.62 16.98
C PHE A 16 -5.77 15.53 18.05
N ARG A 17 -6.17 14.30 17.71
CA ARG A 17 -6.30 13.23 18.70
C ARG A 17 -5.00 12.44 18.75
N GLU A 18 -4.26 12.61 19.83
CA GLU A 18 -3.14 11.74 20.17
C GLU A 18 -3.68 10.38 20.60
N PHE A 19 -3.32 9.33 19.86
CA PHE A 19 -3.73 7.98 20.23
C PHE A 19 -2.88 7.52 21.42
N PRO A 20 -3.51 7.02 22.51
CA PRO A 20 -2.76 6.46 23.62
C PRO A 20 -1.94 5.24 23.15
N PRO A 21 -0.79 4.97 23.77
CA PRO A 21 0.01 3.79 23.46
C PRO A 21 -0.83 2.52 23.67
N GLY A 22 -0.88 1.64 22.65
CA GLY A 22 -1.63 0.37 22.68
C GLY A 22 -3.02 0.36 22.01
N PHE A 23 -3.35 1.34 21.16
CA PHE A 23 -4.61 1.33 20.42
C PHE A 23 -4.53 0.48 19.13
N HIS A 24 -5.33 -0.60 19.05
CA HIS A 24 -5.37 -1.55 17.92
C HIS A 24 -6.56 -1.26 16.98
N TYR A 25 -6.28 -0.93 15.72
CA TYR A 25 -7.26 -0.44 14.72
C TYR A 25 -7.52 -1.45 13.59
N SER A 26 -7.27 -2.75 13.79
CA SER A 26 -7.24 -3.76 12.72
C SER A 26 -8.61 -4.14 12.16
N GLY A 27 -9.68 -4.18 12.97
CA GLY A 27 -10.99 -4.71 12.55
C GLY A 27 -11.88 -3.78 11.72
N TYR A 28 -11.83 -2.46 11.94
CA TYR A 28 -12.75 -1.49 11.32
C TYR A 28 -12.17 -0.73 10.11
N ALA A 29 -10.90 -0.96 9.76
CA ALA A 29 -10.14 -0.09 8.87
C ALA A 29 -10.08 -0.53 7.39
N HIS A 30 -10.31 -1.81 7.09
CA HIS A 30 -10.17 -2.32 5.71
C HIS A 30 -11.24 -1.80 4.76
N GLU A 31 -12.46 -1.52 5.23
CA GLU A 31 -13.54 -0.98 4.39
C GLU A 31 -13.43 0.54 4.19
N GLY A 32 -12.94 1.28 5.18
CA GLY A 32 -13.01 2.74 5.20
C GLY A 32 -12.24 3.42 4.06
N ALA A 33 -11.02 2.98 3.75
CA ALA A 33 -10.19 3.61 2.73
C ALA A 33 -10.69 3.36 1.29
N ALA A 34 -11.22 2.16 1.03
CA ALA A 34 -11.84 1.82 -0.25
C ALA A 34 -13.11 2.66 -0.50
N TRP A 35 -13.98 2.75 0.52
CA TRP A 35 -15.17 3.59 0.46
C TRP A 35 -14.85 5.08 0.36
N LEU A 36 -13.80 5.57 1.03
CA LEU A 36 -13.34 6.95 0.91
C LEU A 36 -12.83 7.27 -0.50
N THR A 37 -12.09 6.36 -1.13
CA THR A 37 -11.60 6.53 -2.51
C THR A 37 -12.77 6.52 -3.50
N ALA A 38 -13.73 5.61 -3.32
CA ALA A 38 -14.95 5.55 -4.12
C ALA A 38 -15.81 6.81 -3.95
N ALA A 39 -15.97 7.30 -2.71
CA ALA A 39 -16.68 8.53 -2.41
C ALA A 39 -16.00 9.75 -3.03
N LEU A 40 -14.66 9.80 -3.02
CA LEU A 40 -13.89 10.90 -3.61
C LEU A 40 -13.92 10.87 -5.14
N ALA A 41 -13.89 9.67 -5.75
CA ALA A 41 -14.09 9.49 -7.18
C ALA A 41 -15.51 9.92 -7.60
N LEU A 42 -16.54 9.51 -6.85
CA LEU A 42 -17.92 9.92 -7.06
C LEU A 42 -18.07 11.44 -6.89
N ALA A 43 -17.45 12.03 -5.87
CA ALA A 43 -17.45 13.46 -5.66
C ALA A 43 -16.81 14.21 -6.83
N THR A 44 -15.72 13.69 -7.40
CA THR A 44 -15.04 14.25 -8.58
C THR A 44 -15.91 14.14 -9.84
N LEU A 45 -16.63 13.04 -10.01
CA LEU A 45 -17.62 12.85 -11.07
C LEU A 45 -18.78 13.83 -10.94
N LEU A 46 -19.36 13.95 -9.74
CA LEU A 46 -20.45 14.87 -9.45
C LEU A 46 -20.01 16.33 -9.62
N LEU A 47 -18.83 16.70 -9.13
CA LEU A 47 -18.20 18.00 -9.39
C LEU A 47 -18.07 18.23 -10.91
N SER A 48 -17.49 17.29 -11.64
CA SER A 48 -17.33 17.41 -13.09
C SER A 48 -18.69 17.58 -13.80
N MET A 49 -19.75 16.93 -13.30
CA MET A 49 -21.11 17.03 -13.83
C MET A 49 -21.80 18.36 -13.46
N ILE A 50 -21.62 18.88 -12.24
CA ILE A 50 -22.16 20.17 -11.81
C ILE A 50 -21.47 21.32 -12.54
N PHE A 51 -20.14 21.22 -12.73
CA PHE A 51 -19.35 22.19 -13.49
C PHE A 51 -19.46 22.00 -15.02
N ARG A 52 -20.28 21.05 -15.49
CA ARG A 52 -20.54 20.81 -16.92
C ARG A 52 -21.38 21.92 -17.55
N THR A 53 -22.23 22.56 -16.76
CA THR A 53 -23.25 23.45 -17.30
C THR A 53 -22.77 24.89 -17.36
N GLU A 54 -23.06 25.56 -18.46
CA GLU A 54 -22.81 26.99 -18.69
C GLU A 54 -23.49 27.92 -17.66
N ILE A 55 -24.24 27.36 -16.70
CA ILE A 55 -24.86 28.01 -15.53
C ILE A 55 -23.85 28.84 -14.70
N LEU A 56 -22.57 28.42 -14.60
CA LEU A 56 -21.54 29.18 -13.87
C LEU A 56 -21.06 30.45 -14.58
N ARG A 57 -21.42 30.63 -15.86
CA ARG A 57 -21.17 31.85 -16.64
C ARG A 57 -22.31 32.83 -16.61
N ASP A 58 -23.47 32.43 -16.09
CA ASP A 58 -24.62 33.32 -15.98
C ASP A 58 -24.32 34.39 -14.91
N PRO A 59 -24.27 35.69 -15.28
CA PRO A 59 -24.02 36.78 -14.34
C PRO A 59 -25.02 36.83 -13.17
N ARG A 60 -26.18 36.17 -13.32
CA ARG A 60 -27.29 36.17 -12.36
C ARG A 60 -27.09 35.22 -11.18
N LEU A 61 -26.07 34.36 -11.19
CA LEU A 61 -25.89 33.29 -10.20
C LEU A 61 -24.54 33.34 -9.43
N PRO A 62 -24.12 34.49 -8.87
CA PRO A 62 -22.85 34.60 -8.14
C PRO A 62 -22.81 33.71 -6.87
N ALA A 63 -23.96 33.44 -6.27
CA ALA A 63 -24.08 32.52 -5.13
C ALA A 63 -23.70 31.08 -5.50
N LEU A 64 -24.12 30.60 -6.68
CA LEU A 64 -23.79 29.26 -7.17
C LEU A 64 -22.29 29.11 -7.43
N ARG A 65 -21.65 30.16 -7.95
CA ARG A 65 -20.19 30.20 -8.15
C ARG A 65 -19.42 30.16 -6.83
N LYS A 66 -19.85 30.92 -5.82
CA LYS A 66 -19.26 30.86 -4.47
C LYS A 66 -19.45 29.48 -3.84
N LEU A 67 -20.63 28.88 -3.93
CA LEU A 67 -20.91 27.54 -3.42
C LEU A 67 -20.05 26.47 -4.11
N GLY A 68 -19.90 26.54 -5.44
CA GLY A 68 -19.03 25.66 -6.19
C GLY A 68 -17.56 25.76 -5.74
N LEU A 69 -17.06 26.97 -5.50
CA LEU A 69 -15.70 27.19 -4.99
C LEU A 69 -15.53 26.64 -3.56
N VAL A 70 -16.48 26.92 -2.66
CA VAL A 70 -16.47 26.40 -1.28
C VAL A 70 -16.50 24.87 -1.28
N TRP A 71 -17.40 24.28 -2.08
CA TRP A 71 -17.49 22.83 -2.23
C TRP A 71 -16.19 22.22 -2.76
N SER A 72 -15.56 22.89 -3.72
CA SER A 72 -14.28 22.48 -4.29
C SER A 72 -13.17 22.50 -3.23
N SER A 73 -13.08 23.58 -2.45
CA SER A 73 -12.12 23.66 -1.33
C SER A 73 -12.36 22.58 -0.27
N LEU A 74 -13.62 22.28 0.07
CA LEU A 74 -13.95 21.21 1.02
C LEU A 74 -13.48 19.83 0.54
N ASN A 75 -13.56 19.54 -0.77
CA ASN A 75 -13.05 18.29 -1.32
C ASN A 75 -11.52 18.20 -1.27
N LEU A 76 -10.81 19.32 -1.44
CA LEU A 76 -9.36 19.35 -1.28
C LEU A 76 -8.95 19.11 0.17
N VAL A 77 -9.66 19.73 1.13
CA VAL A 77 -9.45 19.48 2.56
C VAL A 77 -9.72 18.02 2.90
N LEU A 78 -10.78 17.41 2.35
CA LEU A 78 -11.05 15.99 2.51
C LEU A 78 -9.89 15.13 1.99
N ALA A 79 -9.39 15.41 0.78
CA ALA A 79 -8.27 14.66 0.23
C ALA A 79 -7.01 14.73 1.12
N LEU A 80 -6.72 15.91 1.68
CA LEU A 80 -5.62 16.09 2.64
C LEU A 80 -5.85 15.32 3.94
N ALA A 81 -7.09 15.28 4.46
CA ALA A 81 -7.43 14.51 5.64
C ALA A 81 -7.24 13.00 5.42
N VAL A 82 -7.68 12.48 4.26
CA VAL A 82 -7.47 11.08 3.89
C VAL A 82 -5.98 10.76 3.73
N PHE A 83 -5.18 11.65 3.12
CA PHE A 83 -3.72 11.48 3.08
C PHE A 83 -3.11 11.39 4.48
N ASN A 84 -3.45 12.34 5.36
CA ASN A 84 -2.93 12.36 6.73
C ASN A 84 -3.26 11.06 7.46
N ARG A 85 -4.50 10.60 7.36
CA ARG A 85 -4.95 9.33 7.95
C ARG A 85 -4.16 8.14 7.41
N LEU A 86 -3.91 8.10 6.10
CA LEU A 86 -3.13 7.04 5.48
C LEU A 86 -1.67 7.06 5.95
N PHE A 87 -1.05 8.24 6.09
CA PHE A 87 0.29 8.38 6.65
C PHE A 87 0.37 7.97 8.12
N ILE A 88 -0.64 8.28 8.94
CA ILE A 88 -0.73 7.78 10.32
C ILE A 88 -0.71 6.26 10.33
N TYR A 89 -1.50 5.61 9.47
CA TYR A 89 -1.50 4.14 9.36
C TYR A 89 -0.17 3.56 8.89
N ILE A 90 0.50 4.24 7.96
CA ILE A 90 1.83 3.81 7.49
C ILE A 90 2.86 3.90 8.62
N ARG A 91 2.81 4.96 9.42
CA ARG A 91 3.72 5.16 10.56
C ARG A 91 3.46 4.17 11.70
N PHE A 92 2.21 3.84 11.96
CA PHE A 92 1.82 2.96 13.06
C PHE A 92 2.01 1.47 12.70
N ASN A 93 1.52 1.03 11.55
CA ASN A 93 1.47 -0.40 11.19
C ASN A 93 2.35 -0.79 10.00
N GLY A 94 3.12 0.14 9.40
CA GLY A 94 3.96 -0.13 8.22
C GLY A 94 3.28 0.14 6.87
N MET A 95 3.97 -0.09 5.77
CA MET A 95 3.45 0.06 4.41
C MET A 95 2.79 -1.24 3.93
N THR A 96 1.71 -1.14 3.14
CA THR A 96 1.04 -2.27 2.48
C THR A 96 0.67 -1.93 1.05
N GLU A 97 0.34 -2.93 0.25
CA GLU A 97 -0.11 -2.76 -1.14
C GLU A 97 -1.37 -1.88 -1.24
N MET A 98 -2.38 -2.16 -0.40
CA MET A 98 -3.61 -1.37 -0.37
C MET A 98 -3.36 0.10 -0.01
N ARG A 99 -2.37 0.37 0.84
CA ARG A 99 -1.97 1.75 1.17
C ARG A 99 -1.27 2.44 0.00
N ILE A 100 -0.49 1.74 -0.82
CA ILE A 100 0.07 2.29 -2.07
C ILE A 100 -1.04 2.61 -3.07
N VAL A 101 -1.99 1.69 -3.27
CA VAL A 101 -3.17 1.90 -4.12
C VAL A 101 -3.96 3.12 -3.64
N GLY A 102 -4.17 3.25 -2.33
CA GLY A 102 -4.79 4.42 -1.72
C GLY A 102 -4.04 5.72 -2.01
N LEU A 103 -2.72 5.76 -1.79
CA LEU A 103 -1.88 6.94 -2.03
C LEU A 103 -1.95 7.39 -3.49
N LEU A 104 -1.83 6.45 -4.45
CA LEU A 104 -1.91 6.76 -5.88
C LEU A 104 -3.32 7.17 -6.29
N GLY A 105 -4.35 6.50 -5.76
CA GLY A 105 -5.76 6.82 -6.02
C GLY A 105 -6.10 8.25 -5.58
N ILE A 106 -5.79 8.61 -4.33
CA ILE A 106 -6.03 9.97 -3.81
C ILE A 106 -5.22 11.00 -4.62
N SER A 107 -3.97 10.69 -4.98
CA SER A 107 -3.15 11.56 -5.83
C SER A 107 -3.80 11.80 -7.20
N CYS A 108 -4.35 10.76 -7.83
CA CYS A 108 -5.07 10.88 -9.09
C CYS A 108 -6.31 11.78 -8.95
N VAL A 109 -7.05 11.66 -7.84
CA VAL A 109 -8.22 12.51 -7.59
C VAL A 109 -7.80 13.96 -7.38
N VAL A 110 -6.77 14.24 -6.58
CA VAL A 110 -6.25 15.61 -6.40
C VAL A 110 -5.82 16.20 -7.74
N VAL A 111 -5.10 15.45 -8.58
CA VAL A 111 -4.72 15.90 -9.92
C VAL A 111 -5.95 16.14 -10.80
N GLY A 112 -6.92 15.24 -10.81
CA GLY A 112 -8.18 15.38 -11.55
C GLY A 112 -8.95 16.64 -11.13
N PHE A 113 -8.99 16.93 -9.84
CA PHE A 113 -9.58 18.15 -9.30
C PHE A 113 -8.81 19.41 -9.74
N LEU A 114 -7.48 19.40 -9.68
CA LEU A 114 -6.66 20.51 -10.19
C LEU A 114 -6.91 20.75 -11.69
N MET A 115 -7.18 19.71 -12.48
CA MET A 115 -7.57 19.83 -13.88
C MET A 115 -8.93 20.49 -14.06
N VAL A 116 -9.90 20.25 -13.17
CA VAL A 116 -11.20 20.96 -13.16
C VAL A 116 -10.98 22.46 -12.97
N VAL A 117 -10.15 22.84 -11.99
CA VAL A 117 -9.80 24.25 -11.72
C VAL A 117 -9.08 24.86 -12.93
N SER A 118 -8.08 24.17 -13.48
CA SER A 118 -7.36 24.62 -14.68
C SER A 118 -8.28 24.80 -15.89
N ARG A 119 -9.27 23.92 -16.06
CA ARG A 119 -10.25 24.04 -17.14
C ARG A 119 -11.06 25.33 -17.00
N PHE A 120 -11.52 25.64 -15.78
CA PHE A 120 -12.25 26.87 -15.49
C PHE A 120 -11.42 28.11 -15.81
N MET A 121 -10.16 28.15 -15.38
CA MET A 121 -9.26 29.29 -15.63
C MET A 121 -8.91 29.47 -17.12
N ARG A 122 -8.77 28.36 -17.86
CA ARG A 122 -8.31 28.37 -19.26
C ARG A 122 -9.43 28.18 -20.29
N ASN A 123 -10.69 28.24 -19.85
CA ASN A 123 -11.88 28.11 -20.67
C ASN A 123 -11.86 26.88 -21.62
N ARG A 124 -11.40 25.73 -21.12
CA ARG A 124 -11.26 24.49 -21.91
C ARG A 124 -12.60 23.75 -22.03
N SER A 125 -12.74 22.96 -23.10
CA SER A 125 -13.94 22.16 -23.36
C SER A 125 -14.15 21.04 -22.33
N PHE A 126 -15.39 20.55 -22.25
CA PHE A 126 -15.71 19.40 -21.39
C PHE A 126 -15.01 18.12 -21.84
N ALA A 127 -14.95 17.89 -23.15
CA ALA A 127 -14.23 16.76 -23.72
C ALA A 127 -12.75 16.75 -23.29
N TRP A 128 -12.09 17.92 -23.29
CA TRP A 128 -10.70 18.04 -22.83
C TRP A 128 -10.53 17.58 -21.37
N LEU A 129 -11.45 17.94 -20.48
CA LEU A 129 -11.38 17.55 -19.07
C LEU A 129 -11.51 16.03 -18.91
N ILE A 130 -12.50 15.42 -19.58
CA ILE A 130 -12.72 13.96 -19.51
C ILE A 130 -11.51 13.20 -20.05
N SER A 131 -10.97 13.60 -21.21
CA SER A 131 -9.77 12.96 -21.75
C SER A 131 -8.60 13.05 -20.78
N ARG A 132 -8.37 14.20 -20.13
CA ARG A 132 -7.25 14.38 -19.19
C ARG A 132 -7.43 13.62 -17.88
N GLN A 133 -8.65 13.51 -17.37
CA GLN A 133 -8.93 12.67 -16.20
C GLN A 133 -8.73 11.18 -16.53
N LEU A 134 -9.18 10.72 -17.70
CA LEU A 134 -8.91 9.35 -18.16
C LEU A 134 -7.41 9.07 -18.30
N TRP A 135 -6.66 10.01 -18.89
CA TRP A 135 -5.19 9.90 -18.93
C TRP A 135 -4.56 9.79 -17.55
N THR A 136 -5.05 10.56 -16.57
CA THR A 136 -4.55 10.52 -15.18
C THR A 136 -4.83 9.17 -14.53
N ALA A 137 -6.05 8.66 -14.67
CA ALA A 137 -6.43 7.34 -14.14
C ALA A 137 -5.63 6.22 -14.81
N SER A 138 -5.52 6.23 -16.15
CA SER A 138 -4.72 5.26 -16.90
C SER A 138 -3.25 5.29 -16.50
N PHE A 139 -2.69 6.49 -16.27
CA PHE A 139 -1.32 6.64 -15.79
C PHE A 139 -1.15 6.07 -14.38
N GLY A 140 -2.10 6.31 -13.47
CA GLY A 140 -2.09 5.70 -12.14
C GLY A 140 -2.11 4.16 -12.20
N CYS A 141 -2.98 3.59 -13.03
CA CYS A 141 -3.02 2.14 -13.26
C CYS A 141 -1.72 1.61 -13.87
N TYR A 142 -1.12 2.36 -14.81
CA TYR A 142 0.17 2.02 -15.40
C TYR A 142 1.28 1.98 -14.35
N LEU A 143 1.35 2.97 -13.44
CA LEU A 143 2.32 2.97 -12.34
C LEU A 143 2.12 1.78 -11.40
N LEU A 144 0.87 1.43 -11.08
CA LEU A 144 0.55 0.24 -10.28
C LEU A 144 1.02 -1.05 -10.95
N ALA A 145 0.93 -1.15 -12.28
CA ALA A 145 1.30 -2.35 -13.02
C ALA A 145 2.81 -2.50 -13.27
N VAL A 146 3.54 -1.39 -13.46
CA VAL A 146 4.94 -1.43 -13.91
C VAL A 146 5.94 -1.36 -12.76
N ILE A 147 5.60 -0.66 -11.67
CA ILE A 147 6.54 -0.50 -10.55
C ILE A 147 6.43 -1.72 -9.63
N PRO A 148 7.57 -2.34 -9.22
CA PRO A 148 7.58 -3.44 -8.26
C PRO A 148 7.35 -2.91 -6.84
N TRP A 149 6.12 -2.50 -6.53
CA TRP A 149 5.75 -1.86 -5.26
C TRP A 149 6.09 -2.71 -4.04
N GLU A 150 6.02 -4.03 -4.17
CA GLU A 150 6.32 -4.96 -3.09
C GLU A 150 7.76 -4.83 -2.58
N VAL A 151 8.73 -4.62 -3.48
CA VAL A 151 10.14 -4.36 -3.09
C VAL A 151 10.24 -3.07 -2.28
N ALA A 152 9.56 -2.01 -2.72
CA ALA A 152 9.55 -0.73 -2.00
C ALA A 152 8.87 -0.83 -0.63
N ILE A 153 7.77 -1.59 -0.55
CA ILE A 153 7.03 -1.88 0.69
C ILE A 153 7.93 -2.61 1.68
N GLN A 154 8.57 -3.71 1.26
CA GLN A 154 9.43 -4.49 2.15
C GLN A 154 10.66 -3.69 2.60
N ARG A 155 11.30 -2.94 1.69
CA ARG A 155 12.40 -2.02 2.05
C ARG A 155 11.99 -1.01 3.11
N TYR A 156 10.82 -0.40 2.96
CA TYR A 156 10.31 0.56 3.94
C TYR A 156 10.07 -0.13 5.30
N ASN A 157 9.36 -1.26 5.32
CA ASN A 157 9.01 -1.96 6.55
C ASN A 157 10.26 -2.46 7.29
N VAL A 158 11.20 -3.07 6.57
CA VAL A 158 12.48 -3.54 7.11
C VAL A 158 13.29 -2.39 7.69
N ALA A 159 13.38 -1.26 6.97
CA ALA A 159 14.10 -0.09 7.47
C ALA A 159 13.48 0.48 8.76
N GLN A 160 12.15 0.43 8.91
CA GLN A 160 11.50 0.85 10.15
C GLN A 160 11.79 -0.09 11.32
N VAL A 161 11.73 -1.40 11.09
CA VAL A 161 12.05 -2.42 12.11
C VAL A 161 13.50 -2.28 12.59
N ILE A 162 14.45 -2.07 11.67
CA ILE A 162 15.87 -1.86 12.02
C ILE A 162 16.07 -0.55 12.81
N ARG A 163 15.25 0.47 12.57
CA ARG A 163 15.28 1.73 13.33
C ARG A 163 14.62 1.62 14.72
N GLY A 164 14.21 0.42 15.14
CA GLY A 164 13.57 0.16 16.43
C GLY A 164 12.05 0.30 16.43
N ASN A 165 11.42 0.65 15.30
CA ASN A 165 9.97 0.61 15.18
C ASN A 165 9.54 -0.80 14.74
N HIS A 166 9.20 -1.67 15.69
CA HIS A 166 8.89 -3.07 15.40
C HIS A 166 7.49 -3.29 14.82
N ALA A 167 6.58 -2.32 14.94
CA ALA A 167 5.19 -2.49 14.52
C ALA A 167 4.99 -2.92 13.04
N PRO A 168 5.79 -2.42 12.07
CA PRO A 168 5.73 -2.91 10.68
C PRO A 168 6.06 -4.38 10.48
N SER A 169 6.60 -5.09 11.49
CA SER A 169 6.85 -6.53 11.41
C SER A 169 5.57 -7.34 11.20
N VAL A 170 4.40 -6.82 11.63
CA VAL A 170 3.09 -7.44 11.39
C VAL A 170 2.78 -7.57 9.90
N GLN A 171 3.22 -6.60 9.09
CA GLN A 171 3.00 -6.66 7.65
C GLN A 171 3.88 -7.73 7.00
N ILE A 172 5.05 -7.98 7.57
CA ILE A 172 6.00 -8.99 7.10
C ILE A 172 5.53 -10.41 7.49
N SER A 173 4.88 -10.56 8.66
CA SER A 173 4.40 -11.87 9.13
C SER A 173 3.09 -12.30 8.49
N GLU A 174 2.13 -11.39 8.32
CA GLU A 174 0.76 -11.74 7.90
C GLU A 174 0.56 -11.73 6.38
N HIS A 175 1.25 -10.85 5.66
CA HIS A 175 1.07 -10.77 4.21
C HIS A 175 2.00 -11.72 3.46
N SER A 176 1.50 -12.31 2.37
CA SER A 176 2.32 -13.08 1.45
C SER A 176 3.37 -12.17 0.81
N ILE A 177 4.61 -12.65 0.75
CA ILE A 177 5.74 -11.94 0.13
C ILE A 177 6.20 -12.76 -1.07
N SER A 178 6.13 -12.17 -2.25
CA SER A 178 6.59 -12.75 -3.51
C SER A 178 8.07 -13.05 -3.48
N GLN A 179 8.48 -14.08 -4.25
CA GLN A 179 9.86 -14.56 -4.32
C GLN A 179 10.87 -13.42 -4.59
N TYR A 180 10.54 -12.51 -5.51
CA TYR A 180 11.42 -11.41 -5.91
C TYR A 180 11.64 -10.35 -4.82
N ALA A 181 10.77 -10.27 -3.81
CA ALA A 181 10.87 -9.32 -2.70
C ALA A 181 11.48 -9.92 -1.42
N LEU A 182 11.61 -11.25 -1.33
CA LEU A 182 12.21 -11.94 -0.18
C LEU A 182 13.63 -11.46 0.19
N PRO A 183 14.54 -11.16 -0.76
CA PRO A 183 15.88 -10.68 -0.42
C PRO A 183 15.88 -9.40 0.42
N GLU A 184 14.83 -8.59 0.33
CA GLU A 184 14.71 -7.35 1.11
C GLU A 184 14.58 -7.62 2.61
N LEU A 185 14.26 -8.85 3.03
CA LEU A 185 14.19 -9.24 4.43
C LEU A 185 15.56 -9.60 5.05
N LEU A 186 16.59 -9.84 4.23
CA LEU A 186 17.92 -10.25 4.70
C LEU A 186 18.52 -9.34 5.79
N PRO A 187 18.34 -8.00 5.75
CA PRO A 187 18.81 -7.13 6.82
C PRO A 187 18.22 -7.45 8.21
N LEU A 188 17.00 -7.98 8.28
CA LEU A 188 16.36 -8.34 9.56
C LEU A 188 16.99 -9.56 10.23
N LEU A 189 17.84 -10.32 9.53
CA LEU A 189 18.67 -11.36 10.15
C LEU A 189 19.69 -10.77 11.14
N GLN A 190 19.90 -9.46 11.13
CA GLN A 190 20.74 -8.73 12.07
C GLN A 190 19.92 -7.85 13.03
N SER A 191 18.59 -7.98 13.04
CA SER A 191 17.73 -7.27 14.01
C SER A 191 18.16 -7.59 15.44
N ASP A 192 18.09 -6.62 16.35
CA ASP A 192 18.39 -6.81 17.77
C ASP A 192 17.41 -7.79 18.43
N ASP A 193 16.13 -7.74 18.02
CA ASP A 193 15.08 -8.62 18.52
C ASP A 193 15.24 -10.05 18.00
N GLN A 194 15.46 -10.99 18.93
CA GLN A 194 15.66 -12.40 18.62
C GLN A 194 14.42 -13.06 17.97
N THR A 195 13.22 -12.64 18.35
CA THR A 195 11.97 -13.19 17.82
C THR A 195 11.81 -12.80 16.36
N ILE A 196 12.09 -11.54 16.02
CA ILE A 196 12.11 -11.07 14.63
C ILE A 196 13.20 -11.80 13.85
N ARG A 197 14.43 -11.84 14.36
CA ARG A 197 15.57 -12.47 13.69
C ARG A 197 15.33 -13.95 13.34
N LEU A 198 14.85 -14.73 14.31
CA LEU A 198 14.55 -16.15 14.11
C LEU A 198 13.30 -16.38 13.24
N GLY A 199 12.29 -15.52 13.35
CA GLY A 199 11.10 -15.57 12.50
C GLY A 199 11.42 -15.33 11.04
N ILE A 200 12.24 -14.31 10.75
CA ILE A 200 12.68 -14.00 9.38
C ILE A 200 13.58 -15.10 8.85
N ALA A 201 14.50 -15.63 9.65
CA ALA A 201 15.31 -16.78 9.25
C ALA A 201 14.43 -17.98 8.86
N ALA A 202 13.36 -18.23 9.61
CA ALA A 202 12.41 -19.31 9.31
C ALA A 202 11.64 -19.06 8.00
N ILE A 203 11.18 -17.83 7.76
CA ILE A 203 10.50 -17.45 6.50
C ILE A 203 11.43 -17.63 5.29
N LEU A 204 12.69 -17.18 5.43
CA LEU A 204 13.68 -17.29 4.35
C LEU A 204 14.11 -18.74 4.11
N ASP A 205 14.34 -19.54 5.16
CA ASP A 205 14.71 -20.95 5.02
C ASP A 205 13.62 -21.78 4.34
N GLU A 206 12.35 -21.53 4.69
CA GLU A 206 11.21 -22.21 4.08
C GLU A 206 11.03 -21.89 2.58
N ARG A 207 11.37 -20.68 2.16
CA ARG A 207 11.16 -20.20 0.77
C ARG A 207 12.41 -20.14 -0.08
N ALA A 208 13.58 -20.36 0.51
CA ALA A 208 14.84 -20.37 -0.21
C ALA A 208 14.92 -21.59 -1.14
N PRO A 209 15.48 -21.43 -2.34
CA PRO A 209 15.69 -22.56 -3.25
C PRO A 209 16.60 -23.62 -2.59
N VAL A 210 16.25 -24.89 -2.72
CA VAL A 210 17.12 -26.00 -2.27
C VAL A 210 18.37 -25.99 -3.16
N PRO A 211 19.60 -25.93 -2.59
CA PRO A 211 20.81 -25.99 -3.39
C PRO A 211 20.86 -27.35 -4.08
N ALA A 212 21.07 -27.35 -5.39
CA ALA A 212 21.24 -28.56 -6.19
C ALA A 212 22.58 -29.22 -5.86
N VAL A 213 22.70 -29.82 -4.67
CA VAL A 213 23.85 -30.63 -4.28
C VAL A 213 23.45 -32.09 -4.41
N GLY A 214 23.79 -32.70 -5.55
CA GLY A 214 23.90 -34.17 -5.71
C GLY A 214 22.65 -35.02 -5.50
N VAL A 215 21.48 -34.43 -5.25
CA VAL A 215 20.21 -35.13 -5.12
C VAL A 215 19.48 -34.99 -6.44
N GLU A 216 19.38 -36.08 -7.22
CA GLU A 216 18.29 -36.19 -8.19
C GLU A 216 16.99 -35.89 -7.45
N PRO A 217 16.08 -35.07 -8.00
CA PRO A 217 14.89 -34.65 -7.28
C PRO A 217 14.06 -35.90 -6.93
N VAL A 218 14.17 -36.35 -5.68
CA VAL A 218 13.34 -37.43 -5.15
C VAL A 218 11.95 -36.84 -4.97
N GLU A 219 11.04 -37.34 -5.80
CA GLU A 219 9.61 -37.11 -5.76
C GLU A 219 9.05 -37.59 -4.41
N GLU A 220 8.76 -36.67 -3.50
CA GLU A 220 7.78 -36.90 -2.43
C GLU A 220 6.63 -35.89 -2.57
N ASP A 221 5.54 -36.40 -3.15
CA ASP A 221 4.15 -35.96 -3.14
C ASP A 221 3.79 -34.46 -3.25
N GLY A 222 3.24 -34.10 -4.42
CA GLY A 222 1.99 -33.33 -4.47
C GLY A 222 1.95 -32.09 -5.36
N HIS A 223 3.08 -31.46 -5.69
CA HIS A 223 3.11 -30.29 -6.56
C HIS A 223 4.15 -30.45 -7.68
N ARG A 224 3.67 -31.01 -8.80
CA ARG A 224 4.37 -31.19 -10.08
C ARG A 224 5.34 -30.04 -10.41
N THR A 225 6.65 -30.31 -10.35
CA THR A 225 7.67 -29.53 -11.05
C THR A 225 7.58 -29.83 -12.54
N VAL A 226 6.70 -29.10 -13.22
CA VAL A 226 6.66 -29.08 -14.69
C VAL A 226 7.96 -28.41 -15.18
N PRO A 227 8.69 -28.97 -16.17
CA PRO A 227 9.88 -28.35 -16.72
C PRO A 227 9.58 -26.89 -17.09
N SER A 228 10.42 -25.96 -16.64
CA SER A 228 10.17 -24.53 -16.78
C SER A 228 10.17 -24.14 -18.26
N HIS A 229 9.00 -24.12 -18.89
CA HIS A 229 8.82 -23.43 -20.15
C HIS A 229 9.30 -21.98 -19.98
N TRP A 230 10.03 -21.45 -20.97
CA TRP A 230 10.58 -20.09 -20.98
C TRP A 230 9.52 -19.01 -20.68
N THR A 231 8.24 -19.30 -20.92
CA THR A 231 7.08 -18.46 -20.61
C THR A 231 6.78 -18.30 -19.11
N ARG A 232 7.28 -19.17 -18.23
CA ARG A 232 7.15 -19.02 -16.76
C ARG A 232 8.36 -18.38 -16.09
N ARG A 233 9.46 -18.19 -16.83
CA ARG A 233 10.69 -17.69 -16.25
C ARG A 233 10.55 -16.20 -15.95
N GLN A 234 10.55 -15.86 -14.66
CA GLN A 234 10.52 -14.47 -14.19
C GLN A 234 11.93 -14.07 -13.77
N LEU A 235 12.56 -13.15 -14.50
CA LEU A 235 13.91 -12.64 -14.22
C LEU A 235 14.08 -12.14 -12.78
N GLY A 236 13.02 -11.56 -12.20
CA GLY A 236 13.02 -11.10 -10.81
C GLY A 236 13.19 -12.24 -9.79
N ASN A 237 12.54 -13.38 -10.03
CA ASN A 237 12.64 -14.54 -9.14
C ASN A 237 14.00 -15.21 -9.28
N ASP A 238 14.54 -15.31 -10.50
CA ASP A 238 15.89 -15.85 -10.73
C ASP A 238 16.93 -15.03 -9.97
N ARG A 239 16.88 -13.70 -10.10
CA ARG A 239 17.79 -12.81 -9.39
C ARG A 239 17.66 -12.93 -7.88
N ALA A 240 16.43 -13.00 -7.37
CA ALA A 240 16.19 -13.16 -5.94
C ALA A 240 16.70 -14.50 -5.43
N ASN A 241 16.50 -15.59 -6.17
CA ASN A 241 17.01 -16.91 -5.84
C ASN A 241 18.54 -16.91 -5.74
N THR A 242 19.25 -16.29 -6.70
CA THR A 242 20.71 -16.13 -6.63
C THR A 242 21.14 -15.45 -5.33
N ILE A 243 20.52 -14.31 -4.99
CA ILE A 243 20.85 -13.54 -3.77
C ILE A 243 20.58 -14.37 -2.50
N LEU A 244 19.46 -15.11 -2.47
CA LEU A 244 19.12 -15.98 -1.34
C LEU A 244 20.09 -17.15 -1.19
N THR A 245 20.50 -17.79 -2.29
CA THR A 245 21.49 -18.87 -2.28
C THR A 245 22.85 -18.37 -1.78
N GLU A 246 23.31 -17.20 -2.23
CA GLU A 246 24.56 -16.57 -1.75
C GLU A 246 24.52 -16.27 -0.24
N ASN A 247 23.34 -15.96 0.30
CA ASN A 247 23.15 -15.62 1.72
C ASN A 247 22.62 -16.78 2.57
N GLN A 248 22.57 -18.00 2.01
CA GLN A 248 21.89 -19.14 2.62
C GLN A 248 22.43 -19.52 4.01
N SER A 249 23.75 -19.39 4.22
CA SER A 249 24.41 -19.65 5.50
C SER A 249 23.91 -18.78 6.65
N ARG A 250 23.30 -17.62 6.35
CA ARG A 250 22.82 -16.66 7.36
C ARG A 250 21.47 -17.02 7.96
N PHE A 251 20.67 -17.82 7.27
CA PHE A 251 19.29 -18.14 7.70
C PHE A 251 18.97 -19.64 7.76
N ARG A 252 19.79 -20.50 7.14
CA ARG A 252 19.69 -21.97 7.30
C ARG A 252 20.32 -22.46 8.59
N ILE A 253 19.69 -22.08 9.69
CA ILE A 253 20.12 -22.40 11.06
C ILE A 253 19.24 -23.47 11.71
N PHE A 254 18.17 -23.90 11.04
CA PHE A 254 17.19 -24.85 11.55
C PHE A 254 17.55 -26.27 11.10
N SER A 255 17.62 -27.20 12.05
CA SER A 255 17.86 -28.61 11.78
C SER A 255 16.59 -29.41 11.47
N ASP A 256 15.43 -28.90 11.89
CA ASP A 256 14.12 -29.56 11.76
C ASP A 256 13.02 -28.57 11.37
N ASN A 257 12.10 -29.03 10.53
CA ASN A 257 10.91 -28.33 10.08
C ASN A 257 10.01 -27.92 11.26
N VAL A 258 9.90 -28.74 12.31
CA VAL A 258 9.09 -28.41 13.49
C VAL A 258 9.67 -27.21 14.23
N HIS A 259 11.00 -27.17 14.41
CA HIS A 259 11.67 -26.04 15.06
C HIS A 259 11.49 -24.75 14.25
N ARG A 260 11.62 -24.83 12.92
CA ARG A 260 11.39 -23.71 12.00
C ARG A 260 9.95 -23.18 12.09
N ALA A 261 8.96 -24.06 12.00
CA ALA A 261 7.55 -23.70 12.09
C ALA A 261 7.22 -23.04 13.44
N GLY A 262 7.79 -23.56 14.53
CA GLY A 262 7.67 -22.97 15.86
C GLY A 262 8.20 -21.53 15.94
N LYS A 263 9.37 -21.23 15.36
CA LYS A 263 9.91 -19.86 15.32
C LYS A 263 9.09 -18.93 14.45
N ARG A 264 8.58 -19.41 13.30
CA ARG A 264 7.67 -18.64 12.45
C ARG A 264 6.38 -18.29 13.18
N GLN A 265 5.79 -19.24 13.91
CA GLN A 265 4.59 -18.99 14.71
C GLN A 265 4.85 -18.02 15.87
N ALA A 266 5.98 -18.15 16.57
CA ALA A 266 6.36 -17.21 17.62
C ALA A 266 6.51 -15.77 17.09
N PHE A 267 7.13 -15.62 15.93
CA PHE A 267 7.22 -14.31 15.25
C PHE A 267 5.86 -13.78 14.85
N ARG A 268 4.97 -14.63 14.33
CA ARG A 268 3.60 -14.26 14.00
C ARG A 268 2.85 -13.73 15.23
N THR A 269 2.88 -14.48 16.33
CA THR A 269 2.24 -14.09 17.59
C THR A 269 2.82 -12.78 18.14
N TYR A 270 4.14 -12.62 18.10
CA TYR A 270 4.81 -11.39 18.49
C TYR A 270 4.39 -10.21 17.62
N ALA A 271 4.32 -10.38 16.31
CA ALA A 271 3.99 -9.30 15.39
C ALA A 271 2.51 -8.89 15.49
N MET A 272 1.61 -9.83 15.81
CA MET A 272 0.18 -9.57 16.01
C MET A 272 -0.13 -8.64 17.19
N GLN A 273 0.81 -8.43 18.11
CA GLN A 273 0.65 -7.40 19.14
C GLN A 273 0.56 -5.99 18.55
N TRP A 274 0.89 -5.81 17.27
CA TRP A 274 0.84 -4.53 16.54
C TRP A 274 -0.27 -4.48 15.49
N TRP A 275 -1.13 -5.50 15.41
CA TRP A 275 -2.25 -5.56 14.48
C TRP A 275 -3.43 -4.74 15.01
#